data_AF-A0A3S9PYJ3-F1
#
_entry.id   AF-A0A3S9PYJ3-F1
#
_cell.length_a   1.000
_cell.length_b   1.000
_cell.length_c   1.000
_cell.angle_alpha   90.00
_cell.angle_beta   90.00
_cell.angle_gamma   90.00
#
_symmetry.space_group_name_H-M   'P 1'
#
loop_
_entity.id
_entity.type
_entity.pdbx_description
1 polymer ?
#
loop_
_entity_poly.entity_id
_entity_poly.type
_entity_poly.pdbx_seq_one_letter_code
_entity_poly.pdbx_strand_id
1 'polypeptide(L)'
;MTSLEPDMAKKMADVARSRAAAWAIMAQIIQEPTEEFVKELRTGVVRQALEQHTAWVGEDNPMTIHLQSLRAFEGRSGRISLGQDMAVLLEDWNRLENRDVRPALENWASSTTVLCEAEAEGWAKGEIDSAKQARFAQFEDMSEHLQNAVNWAAGLHDGTKVLVRRMLARIYGAHLSIESGRDLLPSIMA
;
A
#
# COMPACT_ATOMS: atom_id res chain seq x y z
N MET A 1 3.41 -11.89 34.56
CA MET A 1 3.02 -11.23 33.30
C MET A 1 2.83 -9.75 33.61
N THR A 2 3.73 -8.90 33.13
CA THR A 2 3.64 -7.44 33.29
C THR A 2 2.47 -6.96 32.45
N SER A 3 1.42 -6.43 33.08
CA SER A 3 0.30 -5.79 32.38
C SER A 3 0.86 -4.67 31.49
N LEU A 4 0.56 -4.73 30.20
CA LEU A 4 0.88 -3.65 29.27
C LEU A 4 0.12 -2.40 29.73
N GLU A 5 0.79 -1.25 29.80
CA GLU A 5 0.09 0.01 30.08
C GLU A 5 -1.03 0.22 29.04
N PRO A 6 -2.29 0.51 29.46
CA PRO A 6 -3.44 0.64 28.55
C PRO A 6 -3.19 1.56 27.35
N ASP A 7 -2.39 2.60 27.54
CA ASP A 7 -2.00 3.55 26.49
C ASP A 7 -1.13 2.93 25.40
N MET A 8 -0.28 1.95 25.74
CA MET A 8 0.55 1.25 24.76
C MET A 8 -0.29 0.27 23.93
N ALA A 9 -1.18 -0.50 24.57
CA ALA A 9 -2.07 -1.42 23.85
C ALA A 9 -2.96 -0.69 22.83
N LYS A 10 -3.51 0.48 23.22
CA LYS A 10 -4.28 1.34 22.32
C LYS A 10 -3.45 1.82 21.12
N LYS A 11 -2.24 2.33 21.36
CA LYS A 11 -1.34 2.80 20.29
C LYS A 11 -0.99 1.67 19.31
N MET A 12 -0.68 0.47 19.81
CA MET A 12 -0.39 -0.69 18.96
C MET A 12 -1.60 -1.08 18.10
N ALA A 13 -2.80 -1.06 18.68
CA ALA A 13 -4.02 -1.30 17.92
C ALA A 13 -4.23 -0.26 16.81
N ASP A 14 -4.02 1.03 17.11
CA ASP A 14 -4.18 2.12 16.13
C ASP A 14 -3.16 2.04 14.98
N VAL A 15 -1.91 1.67 15.28
CA VAL A 15 -0.87 1.42 14.26
C VAL A 15 -1.24 0.22 13.39
N ALA A 16 -1.66 -0.90 13.98
CA ALA A 16 -2.06 -2.09 13.22
C ALA A 16 -3.27 -1.83 12.31
N ARG A 17 -4.28 -1.06 12.77
CA ARG A 17 -5.40 -0.61 11.90
C ARG A 17 -4.93 0.27 10.75
N SER A 18 -3.99 1.17 11.02
CA SER A 18 -3.44 2.04 9.98
C SER A 18 -2.69 1.24 8.92
N ARG A 19 -1.92 0.23 9.35
CA ARG A 19 -1.25 -0.70 8.44
C ARG A 19 -2.24 -1.54 7.62
N ALA A 20 -3.32 -2.04 8.23
CA ALA A 20 -4.39 -2.72 7.51
C ALA A 20 -5.00 -1.85 6.40
N ALA A 21 -5.35 -0.60 6.74
CA ALA A 21 -5.91 0.34 5.77
C ALA A 21 -4.94 0.66 4.62
N ALA A 22 -3.64 0.79 4.91
CA ALA A 22 -2.62 0.98 3.88
C ALA A 22 -2.50 -0.24 2.96
N TRP A 23 -2.50 -1.46 3.51
CA TRP A 23 -2.49 -2.70 2.73
C TRP A 23 -3.73 -2.86 1.83
N ALA A 24 -4.90 -2.47 2.32
CA ALA A 24 -6.13 -2.46 1.51
C ALA A 24 -6.01 -1.53 0.29
N ILE A 25 -5.37 -0.36 0.45
CA ILE A 25 -5.09 0.54 -0.68
C ILE A 25 -4.06 -0.08 -1.64
N MET A 26 -3.04 -0.75 -1.11
CA MET A 26 -2.05 -1.45 -1.94
C MET A 26 -2.69 -2.55 -2.79
N ALA A 27 -3.64 -3.31 -2.24
CA ALA A 27 -4.40 -4.29 -3.01
C ALA A 27 -5.12 -3.65 -4.21
N GLN A 28 -5.74 -2.49 -4.03
CA GLN A 28 -6.38 -1.75 -5.14
C GLN A 28 -5.36 -1.27 -6.19
N ILE A 29 -4.15 -0.89 -5.80
CA ILE A 29 -3.07 -0.50 -6.72
C ILE A 29 -2.63 -1.68 -7.60
N ILE A 30 -2.63 -2.90 -7.03
CA ILE A 30 -2.23 -4.13 -7.72
C ILE A 30 -3.30 -4.61 -8.67
N GLN A 31 -4.58 -4.31 -8.42
CA GLN A 31 -5.75 -4.72 -9.19
C GLN A 31 -5.93 -3.95 -10.51
N GLU A 32 -6.80 -4.48 -11.36
CA GLU A 32 -7.27 -3.78 -12.55
C GLU A 32 -7.95 -2.46 -12.15
N PRO A 33 -7.63 -1.32 -12.80
CA PRO A 33 -8.22 -0.04 -12.47
C PRO A 33 -9.74 -0.09 -12.56
N THR A 34 -10.42 0.23 -11.46
CA THR A 34 -11.87 0.41 -11.40
C THR A 34 -12.23 1.88 -11.50
N GLU A 35 -13.45 2.17 -11.96
CA GLU A 35 -13.94 3.55 -12.04
C GLU A 35 -13.89 4.27 -10.69
N GLU A 36 -14.26 3.56 -9.61
CA GLU A 36 -14.26 4.14 -8.26
C GLU A 36 -12.84 4.43 -7.78
N PHE A 37 -11.90 3.50 -7.92
CA PHE A 37 -10.51 3.75 -7.54
C PHE A 37 -9.91 4.94 -8.30
N VAL A 38 -10.19 5.05 -9.60
CA VAL A 38 -9.71 6.19 -10.40
C VAL A 38 -10.38 7.50 -9.96
N LYS A 39 -11.66 7.49 -9.62
CA LYS A 39 -12.34 8.65 -9.05
C LYS A 39 -11.73 9.07 -7.70
N GLU A 40 -11.40 8.11 -6.83
CA GLU A 40 -10.73 8.38 -5.56
C GLU A 40 -9.31 8.95 -5.75
N LEU A 41 -8.54 8.43 -6.72
CA LEU A 41 -7.25 9.00 -7.10
C LEU A 41 -7.39 10.45 -7.59
N ARG A 42 -8.40 10.73 -8.42
CA ARG A 42 -8.64 12.06 -9.00
C ARG A 42 -9.07 13.09 -7.96
N THR A 43 -9.78 12.66 -6.92
CA THR A 43 -10.28 13.51 -5.83
C THR A 43 -9.33 13.59 -4.64
N GLY A 44 -8.24 12.83 -4.67
CA GLY A 44 -7.22 12.81 -3.63
C GLY A 44 -7.61 12.03 -2.37
N VAL A 45 -8.67 11.23 -2.44
CA VAL A 45 -9.11 10.35 -1.33
C VAL A 45 -8.01 9.35 -0.98
N VAL A 46 -7.44 8.68 -1.99
CA VAL A 46 -6.33 7.71 -1.81
C VAL A 46 -5.12 8.38 -1.15
N ARG A 47 -4.73 9.58 -1.63
CA ARG A 47 -3.59 10.31 -1.08
C ARG A 47 -3.82 10.65 0.40
N GLN A 48 -4.97 11.23 0.73
CA GLN A 48 -5.31 11.62 2.10
C GLN A 48 -5.35 10.40 3.05
N ALA A 49 -5.92 9.28 2.58
CA ALA A 49 -5.93 8.05 3.35
C ALA A 49 -4.50 7.53 3.62
N LEU A 50 -3.63 7.53 2.61
CA LEU A 50 -2.22 7.12 2.79
C LEU A 50 -1.45 8.07 3.71
N GLU A 51 -1.65 9.38 3.61
CA GLU A 51 -1.04 10.37 4.52
C GLU A 51 -1.46 10.09 5.97
N GLN A 52 -2.75 9.87 6.21
CA GLN A 52 -3.29 9.55 7.53
C GLN A 52 -2.73 8.23 8.08
N HIS A 53 -2.73 7.17 7.27
CA HIS A 53 -2.38 5.82 7.71
C HIS A 53 -0.89 5.53 7.76
N THR A 54 -0.05 6.44 7.28
CA THR A 54 1.41 6.33 7.38
C THR A 54 2.05 7.42 8.25
N ALA A 55 1.26 8.33 8.82
CA ALA A 55 1.76 9.41 9.69
C ALA A 55 2.54 8.89 10.93
N TRP A 56 2.24 7.69 11.42
CA TRP A 56 2.93 7.07 12.55
C TRP A 56 4.40 6.74 12.29
N VAL A 57 4.84 6.70 11.02
CA VAL A 57 6.24 6.47 10.63
C VAL A 57 7.11 7.68 10.97
N GLY A 58 6.55 8.89 11.01
CA GLY A 58 7.27 10.12 11.33
C GLY A 58 7.90 10.81 10.12
N GLU A 59 8.92 11.65 10.37
CA GLU A 59 9.52 12.55 9.38
C GLU A 59 10.24 11.82 8.23
N ASP A 60 10.79 10.64 8.52
CA ASP A 60 11.51 9.79 7.55
C ASP A 60 10.58 8.88 6.72
N ASN A 61 9.27 9.17 6.69
CA ASN A 61 8.33 8.38 5.91
C ASN A 61 8.65 8.45 4.40
N PRO A 62 9.10 7.35 3.77
CA PRO A 62 9.52 7.34 2.37
C PRO A 62 8.36 7.63 1.40
N MET A 63 7.12 7.53 1.85
CA MET A 63 5.93 7.76 1.03
C MET A 63 5.68 9.25 0.75
N THR A 64 6.13 10.15 1.64
CA THR A 64 5.78 11.58 1.64
C THR A 64 6.02 12.26 0.28
N ILE A 65 7.18 12.04 -0.33
CA ILE A 65 7.54 12.67 -1.62
C ILE A 65 6.67 12.16 -2.77
N HIS A 66 6.23 10.90 -2.72
CA HIS A 66 5.40 10.28 -3.74
C HIS A 66 3.93 10.71 -3.62
N LEU A 67 3.44 10.93 -2.41
CA LEU A 67 2.09 11.47 -2.16
C LEU A 67 1.95 12.90 -2.69
N GLN A 68 3.00 13.72 -2.59
CA GLN A 68 3.02 15.05 -3.22
C GLN A 68 2.89 14.96 -4.75
N SER A 69 3.39 13.89 -5.36
CA SER A 69 3.31 13.68 -6.81
C SER A 69 1.91 13.25 -7.26
N LEU A 70 1.16 12.53 -6.41
CA LEU A 70 -0.28 12.27 -6.65
C LEU A 70 -1.11 13.56 -6.68
N ARG A 71 -0.75 14.56 -5.86
CA ARG A 71 -1.43 15.87 -5.88
C ARG A 71 -1.38 16.55 -7.25
N ALA A 72 -0.30 16.34 -8.02
CA ALA A 72 -0.21 16.84 -9.39
C ALA A 72 -1.18 16.12 -10.34
N PHE A 73 -1.42 14.82 -10.11
CA PHE A 73 -2.45 14.06 -10.83
C PHE A 73 -3.85 14.59 -10.51
N GLU A 74 -4.18 14.79 -9.23
CA GLU A 74 -5.45 15.40 -8.79
C GLU A 74 -5.69 16.75 -9.50
N GLY A 75 -4.68 17.63 -9.51
CA GLY A 75 -4.76 18.96 -10.12
C GLY A 75 -4.98 18.94 -11.64
N ARG A 76 -4.39 17.98 -12.37
CA ARG A 76 -4.62 17.86 -13.83
C ARG A 76 -5.96 17.20 -14.15
N SER A 77 -6.46 16.32 -13.28
CA SER A 77 -7.65 15.53 -13.56
C SER A 77 -8.92 16.37 -13.65
N GLY A 78 -8.94 17.59 -13.10
CA GLY A 78 -10.04 18.55 -13.36
C GLY A 78 -10.21 18.95 -14.84
N ARG A 79 -9.21 18.70 -15.70
CA ARG A 79 -9.23 19.04 -17.13
C ARG A 79 -9.47 17.85 -18.06
N ILE A 80 -9.47 16.63 -17.52
CA ILE A 80 -9.57 15.36 -18.26
C ILE A 80 -10.80 14.63 -17.73
N SER A 81 -11.60 14.01 -18.59
CA SER A 81 -12.77 13.27 -18.11
C SER A 81 -12.36 11.98 -17.35
N LEU A 82 -13.22 11.49 -16.46
CA LEU A 82 -13.01 10.21 -15.79
C LEU A 82 -12.82 9.07 -16.80
N GLY A 83 -13.66 9.03 -17.85
CA GLY A 83 -13.56 8.02 -18.91
C GLY A 83 -12.24 8.07 -19.68
N GLN A 84 -11.64 9.26 -19.87
CA GLN A 84 -10.33 9.39 -20.51
C GLN A 84 -9.21 8.85 -19.62
N ASP A 85 -9.18 9.21 -18.32
CA ASP A 85 -8.19 8.64 -17.39
C ASP A 85 -8.37 7.12 -17.27
N MET A 86 -9.61 6.62 -17.19
CA MET A 86 -9.91 5.19 -17.18
C MET A 86 -9.40 4.47 -18.41
N ALA A 87 -9.66 4.99 -19.62
CA ALA A 87 -9.20 4.39 -20.86
C ALA A 87 -7.66 4.29 -20.92
N VAL A 88 -6.96 5.37 -20.54
CA VAL A 88 -5.49 5.38 -20.49
C VAL A 88 -4.94 4.37 -19.48
N LEU A 89 -5.56 4.27 -18.31
CA LEU A 89 -5.13 3.35 -17.26
C LEU A 89 -5.39 1.88 -17.63
N LEU A 90 -6.53 1.59 -18.27
CA LEU A 90 -6.87 0.25 -18.75
C LEU A 90 -5.99 -0.17 -19.93
N GLU A 91 -5.67 0.75 -20.86
CA GLU A 91 -4.74 0.48 -21.94
C GLU A 91 -3.34 0.13 -21.39
N ASP A 92 -2.83 0.94 -20.45
CA ASP A 92 -1.55 0.69 -19.82
C ASP A 92 -1.55 -0.60 -18.99
N TRP A 93 -2.62 -0.85 -18.23
CA TRP A 93 -2.85 -2.09 -17.49
C TRP A 93 -2.74 -3.32 -18.39
N ASN A 94 -3.32 -3.23 -19.59
CA ASN A 94 -3.34 -4.30 -20.56
C ASN A 94 -2.01 -4.52 -21.30
N ARG A 95 -1.13 -3.52 -21.32
CA ARG A 95 0.16 -3.63 -22.02
C ARG A 95 1.25 -4.33 -21.21
N LEU A 96 1.13 -4.34 -19.88
CA LEU A 96 2.19 -4.82 -18.98
C LEU A 96 2.26 -6.37 -18.95
N GLU A 97 3.48 -6.91 -19.09
CA GLU A 97 3.75 -8.34 -19.29
C GLU A 97 3.69 -9.18 -17.98
N ASN A 98 3.86 -8.56 -16.81
CA ASN A 98 3.83 -9.24 -15.50
C ASN A 98 2.40 -9.43 -14.96
N ARG A 99 1.50 -10.06 -15.73
CA ARG A 99 0.12 -10.30 -15.31
C ARG A 99 -0.02 -11.50 -14.38
N ASP A 100 0.78 -12.53 -14.59
CA ASP A 100 0.62 -13.83 -13.89
C ASP A 100 0.91 -13.77 -12.39
N VAL A 101 1.74 -12.81 -11.96
CA VAL A 101 2.07 -12.61 -10.54
C VAL A 101 1.01 -11.80 -9.78
N ARG A 102 0.12 -11.07 -10.48
CA ARG A 102 -0.81 -10.13 -9.85
C ARG A 102 -1.83 -10.81 -8.93
N PRO A 103 -2.48 -11.91 -9.31
CA PRO A 103 -3.44 -12.57 -8.41
C PRO A 103 -2.80 -13.03 -7.10
N ALA A 104 -1.54 -13.50 -7.15
CA ALA A 104 -0.80 -13.89 -5.95
C ALA A 104 -0.49 -12.68 -5.06
N LEU A 105 -0.04 -11.54 -5.65
CA LEU A 105 0.22 -10.32 -4.88
C LEU A 105 -1.06 -9.68 -4.32
N GLU A 106 -2.17 -9.73 -5.05
CA GLU A 106 -3.48 -9.27 -4.59
C GLU A 106 -3.97 -10.10 -3.40
N ASN A 107 -3.89 -11.43 -3.50
CA ASN A 107 -4.24 -12.34 -2.41
C ASN A 107 -3.33 -12.10 -1.19
N TRP A 108 -2.05 -11.88 -1.42
CA TRP A 108 -1.09 -11.56 -0.36
C TRP A 108 -1.42 -10.23 0.35
N ALA A 109 -1.66 -9.15 -0.40
CA ALA A 109 -2.03 -7.86 0.17
C ALA A 109 -3.35 -7.93 0.97
N SER A 110 -4.33 -8.66 0.45
CA SER A 110 -5.61 -8.89 1.12
C SER A 110 -5.44 -9.73 2.39
N SER A 111 -4.64 -10.79 2.34
CA SER A 111 -4.35 -11.64 3.52
C SER A 111 -3.60 -10.87 4.59
N THR A 112 -2.63 -10.04 4.19
CA THR A 112 -1.88 -9.18 5.11
C THR A 112 -2.77 -8.14 5.76
N THR A 113 -3.77 -7.61 5.03
CA THR A 113 -4.80 -6.72 5.60
C THR A 113 -5.53 -7.42 6.75
N VAL A 114 -6.03 -8.63 6.53
CA VAL A 114 -6.74 -9.43 7.55
C VAL A 114 -5.85 -9.71 8.76
N LEU A 115 -4.57 -10.04 8.55
CA LEU A 115 -3.63 -10.26 9.64
C LEU A 115 -3.35 -8.97 10.45
N CYS A 116 -3.32 -7.81 9.81
CA CYS A 116 -3.17 -6.52 10.50
C CYS A 116 -4.44 -6.16 11.31
N GLU A 117 -5.62 -6.49 10.79
CA GLU A 117 -6.89 -6.33 11.52
C GLU A 117 -6.96 -7.25 12.73
N ALA A 118 -6.55 -8.51 12.59
CA ALA A 118 -6.46 -9.47 13.68
C ALA A 118 -5.44 -9.02 14.75
N GLU A 119 -4.29 -8.48 14.33
CA GLU A 119 -3.33 -7.87 15.25
C GLU A 119 -3.96 -6.70 16.02
N ALA A 120 -4.65 -5.79 15.32
CA ALA A 120 -5.30 -4.64 15.94
C ALA A 120 -6.38 -5.05 16.95
N GLU A 121 -7.19 -6.05 16.63
CA GLU A 121 -8.22 -6.58 17.51
C GLU A 121 -7.62 -7.22 18.76
N GLY A 122 -6.56 -8.02 18.60
CA GLY A 122 -5.86 -8.62 19.73
C GLY A 122 -5.30 -7.57 20.70
N TRP A 123 -4.66 -6.52 20.17
CA TRP A 123 -4.19 -5.40 21.00
C TRP A 123 -5.34 -4.68 21.73
N ALA A 124 -6.45 -4.43 21.04
CA ALA A 124 -7.60 -3.72 21.61
C ALA A 124 -8.30 -4.52 22.73
N LYS A 125 -8.31 -5.85 22.65
CA LYS A 125 -8.92 -6.74 23.65
C LYS A 125 -7.95 -7.12 24.79
N GLY A 126 -6.68 -6.75 24.70
CA GLY A 126 -5.64 -7.18 25.64
C GLY A 126 -5.16 -8.62 25.42
N GLU A 127 -5.47 -9.22 24.27
CA GLU A 127 -5.04 -10.56 23.84
C GLU A 127 -3.64 -10.49 23.22
N ILE A 128 -2.64 -10.19 24.06
CA ILE A 128 -1.26 -9.85 23.64
C ILE A 128 -0.62 -10.96 22.80
N ASP A 129 -0.80 -12.23 23.18
CA ASP A 129 -0.16 -13.35 22.49
C ASP A 129 -0.77 -13.56 21.08
N SER A 130 -2.09 -13.45 20.95
CA SER A 130 -2.77 -13.47 19.65
C SER A 130 -2.30 -12.33 18.75
N ALA A 131 -2.17 -11.11 19.28
CA ALA A 131 -1.69 -9.95 18.52
C ALA A 131 -0.25 -10.15 18.01
N LYS A 132 0.64 -10.67 18.87
CA LYS A 132 2.02 -11.01 18.49
C LYS A 132 2.09 -12.12 17.46
N GLN A 133 1.25 -13.15 17.59
CA GLN A 133 1.19 -14.24 16.62
C GLN A 133 0.75 -13.74 15.24
N ALA A 134 -0.25 -12.87 15.18
CA ALA A 134 -0.67 -12.24 13.93
C ALA A 134 0.48 -11.41 13.32
N ARG A 135 1.18 -10.60 14.12
CA ARG A 135 2.34 -9.82 13.66
C ARG A 135 3.48 -10.70 13.14
N PHE A 136 3.72 -11.84 13.78
CA PHE A 136 4.72 -12.81 13.35
C PHE A 136 4.34 -13.45 12.01
N ALA A 137 3.08 -13.88 11.85
CA ALA A 137 2.59 -14.44 10.60
C ALA A 137 2.71 -13.46 9.43
N GLN A 138 2.45 -12.16 9.65
CA GLN A 138 2.67 -11.11 8.64
C GLN A 138 4.14 -11.08 8.17
N PHE A 139 5.08 -11.22 9.11
CA PHE A 139 6.51 -11.16 8.79
C PHE A 139 6.99 -12.40 8.01
N GLU A 140 6.54 -13.59 8.42
CA GLU A 140 6.84 -14.83 7.70
C GLU A 140 6.32 -14.77 6.26
N ASP A 141 5.03 -14.43 6.09
CA ASP A 141 4.37 -14.35 4.78
C ASP A 141 5.00 -13.27 3.87
N MET A 142 5.37 -12.12 4.44
CA MET A 142 6.07 -11.07 3.70
C MET A 142 7.42 -11.56 3.15
N SER A 143 8.17 -12.37 3.91
CA SER A 143 9.49 -12.83 3.48
C SER A 143 9.43 -13.68 2.21
N GLU A 144 8.33 -14.41 1.99
CA GLU A 144 8.10 -15.25 0.81
C GLU A 144 7.71 -14.42 -0.42
N HIS A 145 6.97 -13.33 -0.22
CA HIS A 145 6.38 -12.55 -1.32
C HIS A 145 7.17 -11.29 -1.70
N LEU A 146 8.05 -10.80 -0.81
CA LEU A 146 8.67 -9.48 -0.94
C LEU A 146 9.42 -9.30 -2.28
N GLN A 147 10.21 -10.29 -2.70
CA GLN A 147 10.98 -10.16 -3.94
C GLN A 147 10.08 -10.06 -5.18
N ASN A 148 8.99 -10.84 -5.22
CA ASN A 148 8.03 -10.78 -6.32
C ASN A 148 7.29 -9.44 -6.33
N ALA A 149 6.96 -8.91 -5.16
CA ALA A 149 6.33 -7.60 -5.01
C ALA A 149 7.25 -6.46 -5.50
N VAL A 150 8.53 -6.50 -5.14
CA VAL A 150 9.54 -5.55 -5.61
C VAL A 150 9.72 -5.64 -7.12
N ASN A 151 9.88 -6.84 -7.67
CA ASN A 151 10.04 -7.05 -9.12
C ASN A 151 8.81 -6.56 -9.90
N TRP A 152 7.60 -6.82 -9.37
CA TRP A 152 6.37 -6.32 -9.96
C TRP A 152 6.32 -4.78 -9.96
N ALA A 153 6.67 -4.14 -8.85
CA ALA A 153 6.68 -2.70 -8.73
C ALA A 153 7.70 -2.05 -9.67
N ALA A 154 8.91 -2.61 -9.76
CA ALA A 154 9.94 -2.17 -10.71
C ALA A 154 9.44 -2.31 -12.16
N GLY A 155 8.92 -3.48 -12.52
CA GLY A 155 8.36 -3.71 -13.85
C GLY A 155 7.20 -2.77 -14.20
N LEU A 156 6.35 -2.41 -13.23
CA LEU A 156 5.31 -1.40 -13.39
C LEU A 156 5.93 -0.01 -13.62
N HIS A 157 6.90 0.38 -12.80
CA HIS A 157 7.57 1.68 -12.87
C HIS A 157 8.22 1.94 -14.23
N ASP A 158 8.90 0.92 -14.77
CA ASP A 158 9.68 1.01 -16.01
C ASP A 158 8.82 0.77 -17.26
N GLY A 159 7.88 -0.18 -17.17
CA GLY A 159 7.01 -0.56 -18.29
C GLY A 159 5.95 0.50 -18.61
N THR A 160 5.53 1.32 -17.64
CA THR A 160 4.48 2.32 -17.82
C THR A 160 5.00 3.64 -18.40
N LYS A 161 4.20 4.24 -19.30
CA LYS A 161 4.34 5.63 -19.74
C LYS A 161 3.39 6.57 -18.99
N VAL A 162 2.49 6.02 -18.18
CA VAL A 162 1.48 6.77 -17.45
C VAL A 162 2.04 7.21 -16.11
N LEU A 163 2.24 8.52 -15.92
CA LEU A 163 2.89 9.06 -14.73
C LEU A 163 2.25 8.59 -13.42
N VAL A 164 0.91 8.57 -13.34
CA VAL A 164 0.23 8.14 -12.11
C VAL A 164 0.52 6.68 -11.77
N ARG A 165 0.60 5.78 -12.76
CA ARG A 165 0.98 4.36 -12.55
C ARG A 165 2.41 4.24 -12.02
N ARG A 166 3.33 5.05 -12.54
CA ARG A 166 4.70 5.12 -12.03
C ARG A 166 4.74 5.60 -10.58
N MET A 167 3.89 6.56 -10.20
CA MET A 167 3.79 7.01 -8.81
C MET A 167 3.20 5.94 -7.89
N LEU A 168 2.17 5.22 -8.35
CA LEU A 168 1.60 4.11 -7.58
C LEU A 168 2.62 2.99 -7.33
N ALA A 169 3.48 2.68 -8.31
CA ALA A 169 4.58 1.73 -8.12
C ALA A 169 5.56 2.18 -7.01
N ARG A 170 5.91 3.47 -6.98
CA ARG A 170 6.79 4.04 -5.94
C ARG A 170 6.12 4.08 -4.57
N ILE A 171 4.83 4.39 -4.51
CA ILE A 171 4.04 4.36 -3.28
C ILE A 171 3.99 2.94 -2.71
N TYR A 172 3.75 1.94 -3.57
CA TYR A 172 3.80 0.53 -3.18
C TYR A 172 5.19 0.15 -2.66
N GLY A 173 6.26 0.58 -3.36
CA GLY A 173 7.64 0.39 -2.91
C GLY A 173 7.98 1.03 -1.57
N ALA A 174 7.52 2.25 -1.34
CA ALA A 174 7.67 2.95 -0.06
C ALA A 174 6.92 2.20 1.05
N HIS A 175 5.72 1.68 0.77
CA HIS A 175 4.98 0.85 1.73
C HIS A 175 5.72 -0.44 2.06
N LEU A 176 6.24 -1.17 1.07
CA LEU A 176 7.07 -2.35 1.30
C LEU A 176 8.32 -2.02 2.13
N SER A 177 8.89 -0.83 1.95
CA SER A 177 10.06 -0.38 2.73
C SER A 177 9.70 -0.18 4.20
N ILE A 178 8.55 0.44 4.48
CA ILE A 178 8.01 0.61 5.84
C ILE A 178 7.75 -0.76 6.49
N GLU A 179 7.10 -1.67 5.77
CA GLU A 179 6.68 -2.96 6.32
C GLU A 179 7.86 -3.90 6.57
N SER A 180 8.85 -3.91 5.67
CA SER A 180 10.03 -4.78 5.76
C SER A 180 11.20 -4.20 6.57
N GLY A 181 11.20 -2.90 6.82
CA GLY A 181 12.33 -2.18 7.41
C GLY A 181 13.57 -2.08 6.51
N ARG A 182 13.42 -2.33 5.19
CA ARG A 182 14.50 -2.25 4.19
C ARG A 182 14.24 -1.07 3.26
N ASP A 183 15.28 -0.38 2.81
CA ASP A 183 15.12 0.62 1.74
C ASP A 183 15.02 -0.08 0.38
N LEU A 184 13.81 -0.16 -0.17
CA LEU A 184 13.51 -0.87 -1.43
C LEU A 184 13.26 0.07 -2.61
N LEU A 185 13.16 1.39 -2.37
CA LEU A 185 12.93 2.36 -3.42
C LEU A 185 14.04 2.36 -4.49
N PRO A 186 15.33 2.25 -4.15
CA PRO A 186 16.39 2.15 -5.16
C PRO A 186 16.20 0.94 -6.09
N SER A 187 15.75 -0.20 -5.59
CA SER A 187 15.50 -1.41 -6.41
C SER A 187 14.29 -1.27 -7.33
N ILE A 188 13.32 -0.42 -6.98
CA ILE A 188 12.11 -0.18 -7.79
C ILE A 188 12.33 0.91 -8.84
N MET A 189 13.29 1.81 -8.59
CA MET A 189 13.58 2.95 -9.45
C MET A 189 14.86 2.82 -10.29
N ALA A 190 15.58 1.70 -10.14
CA ALA A 190 16.81 1.38 -10.87
C ALA A 190 16.51 1.10 -12.35
#